data_AF-A0A3L7XHN4-F1
#
_entry.id   AF-A0A3L7XHN4-F1
#
_cell.length_a   1.000
_cell.length_b   1.000
_cell.length_c   1.000
_cell.angle_alpha   90.00
_cell.angle_beta   90.00
_cell.angle_gamma   90.00
#
_symmetry.space_group_name_H-M   'P 1'
#
loop_
_entity.id
_entity.type
_entity.pdbx_description
1 polymer ?
#
loop_
_entity_poly.entity_id
_entity_poly.type
_entity_poly.pdbx_seq_one_letter_code
_entity_poly.pdbx_strand_id
1 'polypeptide(L)'
;MPNPMDVLPDLMTRPMTVERSRWLGRGIMGVAALAGLWWLRRLTRRPVTSMLLAPVLLPAVAIGIWAGFTLTVLDWDAPADFDPDEV
;
A
#
# COMPACT_ATOMS: atom_id res chain seq x y z
N MET A 1 23.35 4.26 -23.88
CA MET A 1 22.51 4.55 -22.70
C MET A 1 21.19 3.83 -22.91
N PRO A 2 20.71 3.01 -21.96
CA PRO A 2 19.44 2.32 -22.12
C PRO A 2 18.31 3.34 -22.20
N ASN A 3 17.36 3.13 -23.10
CA ASN A 3 16.22 4.02 -23.32
C ASN A 3 15.25 3.88 -22.14
N PRO A 4 14.83 4.95 -21.45
CA PRO A 4 13.94 4.84 -20.28
C PRO A 4 12.58 4.19 -20.60
N MET A 5 12.18 4.19 -21.88
CA MET A 5 10.97 3.52 -22.36
C MET A 5 11.06 1.99 -22.38
N ASP A 6 12.26 1.40 -22.37
CA ASP A 6 12.46 -0.07 -22.37
C ASP A 6 12.45 -0.67 -20.95
N VAL A 7 12.56 0.15 -19.91
CA VAL A 7 12.57 -0.29 -18.49
C VAL A 7 11.15 -0.40 -17.92
N LEU A 8 10.22 0.44 -18.39
CA LEU A 8 8.82 0.41 -18.00
C LEU A 8 8.09 -0.92 -18.33
N PRO A 9 8.26 -1.53 -19.52
CA PRO A 9 7.61 -2.82 -19.80
C PRO A 9 8.15 -3.93 -18.89
N ASP A 10 9.45 -3.96 -18.58
CA ASP A 10 10.07 -5.02 -17.76
C ASP A 10 9.59 -5.00 -16.29
N LEU A 11 9.24 -3.82 -15.76
CA LEU A 11 8.61 -3.68 -14.44
C LEU A 11 7.14 -4.12 -14.41
N MET A 12 6.44 -4.00 -15.55
CA MET A 12 5.04 -4.44 -15.70
C MET A 12 4.94 -5.96 -15.94
N THR A 13 5.96 -6.57 -16.55
CA THR A 13 5.95 -8.00 -16.93
C THR A 13 6.67 -8.92 -15.95
N ARG A 14 7.47 -8.40 -15.01
CA ARG A 14 8.07 -9.24 -13.97
C ARG A 14 7.01 -9.67 -12.94
N PRO A 15 6.83 -10.97 -12.71
CA PRO A 15 5.94 -11.44 -11.65
C PRO A 15 6.40 -10.85 -10.31
N MET A 16 5.47 -10.23 -9.59
CA MET A 16 5.75 -9.61 -8.30
C MET A 16 6.00 -10.70 -7.27
N THR A 17 7.27 -10.90 -6.89
CA THR A 17 7.62 -11.94 -5.90
C THR A 17 7.02 -11.60 -4.53
N VAL A 18 6.61 -12.63 -3.77
CA VAL A 18 6.03 -12.49 -2.42
C VAL A 18 6.93 -11.68 -1.46
N GLU A 19 8.25 -11.80 -1.57
CA GLU A 19 9.15 -11.01 -0.73
C GLU A 19 9.11 -9.52 -1.08
N ARG A 20 8.96 -9.20 -2.37
CA ARG A 20 8.86 -7.82 -2.86
C ARG A 20 7.51 -7.19 -2.51
N SER A 21 6.42 -7.96 -2.58
CA SER A 21 5.09 -7.49 -2.15
C SER A 21 5.05 -7.22 -0.64
N ARG A 22 5.64 -8.10 0.18
CA ARG A 22 5.75 -7.88 1.62
C ARG A 22 6.58 -6.66 1.98
N TRP A 23 7.70 -6.44 1.28
CA TRP A 23 8.52 -5.24 1.49
C TRP A 23 7.76 -3.97 1.10
N LEU A 24 7.08 -3.97 -0.06
CA LEU A 24 6.26 -2.85 -0.51
C LEU A 24 5.10 -2.59 0.46
N GLY A 25 4.43 -3.64 0.91
CA GLY A 25 3.31 -3.58 1.84
C GLY A 25 3.69 -2.92 3.17
N ARG A 26 4.81 -3.36 3.77
CA ARG A 26 5.37 -2.74 4.98
C ARG A 26 5.77 -1.28 4.76
N GLY A 27 6.33 -0.97 3.58
CA GLY A 27 6.68 0.40 3.20
C GLY A 27 5.47 1.32 3.13
N ILE A 28 4.40 0.90 2.43
CA ILE A 28 3.15 1.65 2.31
C ILE A 28 2.49 1.82 3.68
N MET A 29 2.44 0.74 4.48
CA MET A 29 1.85 0.77 5.82
C MET A 29 2.61 1.72 6.74
N GLY A 30 3.95 1.72 6.68
CA GLY A 30 4.80 2.64 7.43
C GLY A 30 4.58 4.10 7.05
N VAL A 31 4.52 4.40 5.75
CA VAL A 31 4.25 5.76 5.25
C VAL A 31 2.86 6.23 5.67
N ALA A 32 1.84 5.37 5.55
CA ALA A 32 0.47 5.69 5.97
C ALA A 32 0.40 5.97 7.48
N ALA A 33 1.08 5.18 8.31
CA ALA A 33 1.14 5.39 9.75
C ALA A 33 1.84 6.71 10.11
N LEU A 34 2.95 7.04 9.45
CA LEU A 34 3.65 8.31 9.64
C LEU A 34 2.81 9.52 9.22
N ALA A 35 2.10 9.42 8.08
CA ALA A 35 1.19 10.45 7.62
C ALA A 35 0.03 10.66 8.62
N GLY A 36 -0.55 9.58 9.14
CA GLY A 36 -1.57 9.62 10.19
C GLY A 36 -1.07 10.27 11.47
N LEU A 37 0.13 9.89 11.95
CA LEU A 37 0.73 10.47 13.16
C LEU A 37 1.04 11.96 12.99
N TRP A 38 1.57 12.35 11.83
CA TRP A 38 1.82 13.74 11.50
C TRP A 38 0.52 14.55 11.49
N TRP A 39 -0.55 14.02 10.87
CA TRP A 39 -1.84 14.68 10.83
C TRP A 39 -2.46 14.80 12.23
N LEU A 40 -2.36 13.76 13.06
CA LEU A 40 -2.83 13.79 14.45
C LEU A 40 -2.09 14.86 15.27
N ARG A 41 -0.77 14.97 15.12
CA ARG A 41 0.03 16.04 15.75
C ARG A 41 -0.38 17.43 15.25
N ARG A 42 -0.74 17.55 13.97
CA ARG A 42 -1.23 18.80 13.38
C ARG A 42 -2.63 19.16 13.90
N LEU A 43 -3.51 18.18 14.12
CA LEU A 43 -4.84 18.37 14.67
C LEU A 43 -4.79 19.07 16.03
N THR A 44 -3.86 18.68 16.91
CA THR A 44 -3.69 19.30 18.23
C THR A 44 -3.23 20.77 18.16
N ARG A 45 -2.44 21.14 17.13
CA ARG A 45 -1.89 22.50 16.98
C ARG A 45 -2.78 23.41 16.14
N ARG A 46 -3.51 22.86 15.18
CA ARG A 46 -4.34 23.59 14.20
C ARG A 46 -5.60 22.78 13.88
N PRO A 47 -6.60 22.78 14.77
CA PRO A 47 -7.75 21.88 14.66
C PRO A 47 -8.63 22.16 13.44
N VAL A 48 -8.94 23.43 13.19
CA VAL A 48 -9.83 23.84 12.08
C VAL A 48 -9.29 23.41 10.72
N THR A 49 -8.03 23.76 10.41
CA THR A 49 -7.40 23.39 9.13
C THR A 49 -7.23 21.88 8.99
N SER A 50 -7.01 21.17 10.10
CA SER A 50 -6.83 19.72 10.08
C SER A 50 -8.15 18.98 9.88
N MET A 51 -9.26 19.51 10.41
CA MET A 51 -10.60 18.99 10.15
C MET A 51 -10.99 19.12 8.68
N LEU A 52 -10.63 20.22 8.01
CA LEU A 52 -10.85 20.38 6.57
C LEU A 52 -10.10 19.34 5.72
N LEU A 53 -8.96 18.83 6.22
CA LEU A 53 -8.18 17.79 5.55
C LEU A 53 -8.65 16.37 5.90
N ALA A 54 -9.49 16.20 6.92
CA ALA A 54 -9.94 14.89 7.39
C ALA A 54 -10.62 14.04 6.30
N PRO A 55 -11.50 14.59 5.44
CA PRO A 55 -12.18 13.80 4.40
C PRO A 55 -11.23 13.20 3.36
N VAL A 56 -10.02 13.74 3.22
CA VAL A 56 -9.01 13.24 2.28
C VAL A 56 -7.98 12.37 3.00
N LEU A 57 -7.47 12.83 4.16
CA LEU A 57 -6.42 12.14 4.88
C LEU A 57 -6.90 10.85 5.55
N LEU A 58 -8.10 10.83 6.13
CA LEU A 58 -8.60 9.61 6.76
C LEU A 58 -8.76 8.46 5.76
N PRO A 59 -9.42 8.64 4.60
CA PRO A 59 -9.47 7.59 3.58
C PRO A 59 -8.09 7.21 3.04
N ALA A 60 -7.21 8.18 2.78
CA ALA A 60 -5.87 7.88 2.26
C ALA A 60 -5.05 7.03 3.23
N VAL A 61 -5.09 7.33 4.53
CA VAL A 61 -4.41 6.54 5.57
C VAL A 61 -5.05 5.16 5.70
N ALA A 62 -6.39 5.07 5.71
CA ALA A 62 -7.10 3.80 5.79
C ALA A 62 -6.78 2.88 4.60
N ILE A 63 -6.82 3.42 3.37
CA ILE A 63 -6.47 2.71 2.15
C ILE A 63 -5.00 2.30 2.17
N GLY A 64 -4.09 3.17 2.59
CA GLY A 64 -2.66 2.85 2.69
C GLY A 64 -2.38 1.72 3.69
N ILE A 65 -3.01 1.75 4.86
CA ILE A 65 -2.88 0.66 5.85
C ILE A 65 -3.49 -0.64 5.30
N TRP A 66 -4.68 -0.59 4.71
CA TRP A 66 -5.33 -1.75 4.13
C TRP A 66 -4.52 -2.37 2.99
N ALA A 67 -4.06 -1.56 2.03
CA ALA A 67 -3.21 -1.99 0.92
C ALA A 67 -1.87 -2.55 1.42
N GLY A 68 -1.28 -1.91 2.43
CA GLY A 68 -0.05 -2.41 3.05
C GLY A 68 -0.26 -3.77 3.72
N PHE A 69 -1.37 -3.94 4.42
CA PHE A 69 -1.77 -5.20 5.05
C PHE A 69 -2.01 -6.30 4.02
N THR A 70 -2.79 -6.05 2.97
CA THR A 70 -3.09 -7.05 1.93
C THR A 70 -1.84 -7.49 1.19
N LEU A 71 -0.92 -6.58 0.90
CA LEU A 71 0.37 -6.92 0.28
C LEU A 71 1.32 -7.68 1.20
N THR A 72 1.17 -7.53 2.52
CA THR A 72 2.05 -8.19 3.51
C THR A 72 1.53 -9.56 3.91
N VAL A 73 0.20 -9.71 4.03
CA VAL A 73 -0.44 -10.88 4.63
C VAL A 73 -0.98 -11.86 3.59
N LEU A 74 -1.57 -11.38 2.50
CA LEU A 74 -2.13 -12.27 1.50
C LEU A 74 -1.01 -12.89 0.67
N ASP A 75 -1.08 -14.20 0.50
CA ASP A 75 -0.25 -14.90 -0.48
C ASP A 75 -0.89 -14.72 -1.85
N TRP A 76 -0.27 -13.88 -2.66
CA TRP A 76 -0.74 -13.59 -4.02
C TRP A 76 -0.26 -14.63 -5.02
N ASP A 77 0.70 -15.49 -4.64
CA ASP A 77 1.21 -16.57 -5.48
C ASP A 77 0.37 -17.86 -5.32
N ALA A 78 -0.36 -18.01 -4.21
CA ALA A 78 -1.36 -19.06 -3.99
C ALA A 78 -2.69 -18.43 -3.51
N PRO A 79 -3.42 -17.71 -4.39
CA PRO A 79 -4.65 -17.02 -4.00
C PRO A 79 -5.79 -18.02 -3.78
N ALA A 80 -5.80 -18.63 -2.60
CA ALA A 80 -6.70 -19.70 -2.17
C ALA A 80 -6.64 -20.94 -3.08
N ASP A 81 -6.31 -22.08 -2.49
CA ASP A 81 -6.40 -23.39 -3.12
C ASP A 81 -7.88 -23.66 -3.48
N PHE A 82 -8.31 -23.18 -4.64
CA PHE A 82 -9.50 -23.69 -5.31
C PHE A 82 -9.03 -24.94 -6.05
N ASP A 83 -9.23 -26.10 -5.45
CA ASP A 83 -8.99 -27.38 -6.12
C ASP A 83 -10.23 -27.70 -7.00
N PRO A 84 -10.17 -27.52 -8.33
CA PRO A 84 -11.30 -27.84 -9.20
C PRO A 84 -11.55 -29.35 -9.29
N ASP A 85 -10.64 -30.18 -8.78
CA ASP A 85 -10.71 -31.63 -8.78
C ASP A 85 -11.22 -32.20 -7.43
N GLU A 86 -11.42 -31.35 -6.40
CA GLU A 86 -12.21 -31.69 -5.19
C GLU A 86 -13.72 -31.54 -5.44
N VAL A 87 -14.30 -32.36 -6.35
CA VAL A 87 -15.76 -32.54 -6.50
C VAL A 87 -16.12 -34.01 -6.68
#